data_AF-A0A428S9Z9-F1
#
_entry.id   AF-A0A428S9Z9-F1
#
_cell.length_a   1.000
_cell.length_b   1.000
_cell.length_c   1.000
_cell.angle_alpha   90.00
_cell.angle_beta   90.00
_cell.angle_gamma   90.00
#
_symmetry.space_group_name_H-M   'P 1'
#
loop_
_entity.id
_entity.type
_entity.pdbx_description
1 polymer ?
#
loop_
_entity_poly.entity_id
_entity_poly.type
_entity_poly.pdbx_seq_one_letter_code
_entity_poly.pdbx_strand_id
1 'polypeptide(L)'
;MSYLGNLVGDQWSQYSNHAGQIYYIEIATGESQYSIPTGWEDDLQDSWNHDVTCQHWMNARTGRIIFQDPNPPPARTYLDSRNVAAHMQTVERNPASSEATYRRATTAILKWLFKEEEGYDVVQEDDRGTSVPDHVVFKVECRAGGSFYTYDFMMVEVKKAGESWDSAFEQCTRHCENSHNESRQVYAMVQVGRSLRRSYSNKPPDDAALLELFSRILAGQETCPEERLSAALEQGMNFVWEDVYDFVNPFGDRRGDSFNSVWTFDLDKDTLVLNKKYQLFSVPLGIARQRPLALGDFTQRDLPTQTLPEQETLPGPYWEPKLDILPRQRAFLGRVLSDFAHTWRHVLRRQMNTTTFMKLSYATLWIATIDFTIRERIGFEHITEGGPYVRLVDLPNWETPEAKLVKAGSSWFALAQDTKEGLDMVQRHAESRSHLKESTTNVVTYAILTLRQVTLCKAHEGQVVWTRSETLFGDNLASDTAIDMILWATNITMQEPEPGKLNRLPPEIQDKILHHATTSLVASAKLGCELGLGSPFSWVERGAKIRVEEAKRHRFESSPVESQILFNGVMSGLSYKQEPKPQAILPRRGPFPPGFRA
;
A
#
# COMPACT_ATOMS: atom_id res chain seq x y z
N MET A 1 31.74 22.52 -36.11
CA MET A 1 31.99 23.16 -34.81
C MET A 1 31.47 24.57 -34.90
N SER A 2 30.67 24.98 -33.92
CA SER A 2 30.07 26.32 -33.86
C SER A 2 30.59 27.02 -32.62
N TYR A 3 31.19 28.20 -32.80
CA TYR A 3 31.57 29.07 -31.70
C TYR A 3 30.30 29.63 -31.05
N LEU A 4 30.21 29.56 -29.73
CA LEU A 4 29.05 30.03 -28.98
C LEU A 4 29.30 31.38 -28.30
N GLY A 5 30.52 31.62 -27.82
CA GLY A 5 30.88 32.84 -27.12
C GLY A 5 32.07 32.65 -26.18
N ASN A 6 32.53 33.73 -25.58
CA ASN A 6 33.52 33.66 -24.50
C ASN A 6 32.83 33.63 -23.14
N LEU A 7 33.44 32.90 -22.21
CA LEU A 7 33.06 33.00 -20.80
C LEU A 7 33.50 34.34 -20.22
N VAL A 8 32.79 34.81 -19.19
CA VAL A 8 33.10 36.07 -18.51
C VAL A 8 34.54 36.05 -18.00
N GLY A 9 35.32 37.07 -18.36
CA GLY A 9 36.75 37.16 -18.06
C GLY A 9 37.67 36.76 -19.22
N ASP A 10 37.12 36.36 -20.37
CA ASP A 10 37.85 36.09 -21.63
C ASP A 10 39.04 35.13 -21.49
N GLN A 11 38.96 34.19 -20.54
CA GLN A 11 39.96 33.13 -20.39
C GLN A 11 39.61 31.88 -21.19
N TRP A 12 38.32 31.66 -21.42
CA TRP A 12 37.80 30.46 -22.07
C TRP A 12 36.79 30.84 -23.16
N SER A 13 36.86 30.13 -24.29
CA SER A 13 35.87 30.18 -25.35
C SER A 13 35.04 28.90 -25.35
N GLN A 14 33.73 29.03 -25.50
CA GLN A 14 32.78 27.92 -25.55
C GLN A 14 32.40 27.59 -26.99
N TYR A 15 32.32 26.29 -27.28
CA TYR A 15 31.98 25.76 -28.60
C TYR A 15 30.99 24.61 -28.50
N SER A 16 30.27 24.36 -29.60
CA SER A 16 29.46 23.16 -29.81
C SER A 16 29.97 22.37 -31.01
N ASN A 17 30.05 21.04 -30.87
CA ASN A 17 30.39 20.15 -31.98
C ASN A 17 29.13 19.76 -32.79
N HIS A 18 29.31 19.01 -33.89
CA HIS A 18 28.19 18.61 -34.74
C HIS A 18 27.20 17.64 -34.09
N ALA A 19 27.57 17.03 -32.96
CA ALA A 19 26.70 16.19 -32.14
C ALA A 19 25.98 16.98 -31.03
N GLY A 20 26.09 18.31 -31.02
CA GLY A 20 25.48 19.19 -30.02
C GLY A 20 26.21 19.21 -28.67
N GLN A 21 27.35 18.52 -28.53
CA GLN A 21 28.11 18.50 -27.28
C GLN A 21 28.88 19.80 -27.10
N ILE A 22 28.87 20.31 -25.87
CA ILE A 22 29.58 21.52 -25.48
C ILE A 22 31.00 21.19 -25.05
N TYR A 23 31.95 22.02 -25.46
CA TYR A 23 33.34 21.96 -25.00
C TYR A 23 33.94 23.37 -24.95
N TYR A 24 35.04 23.52 -24.23
CA TYR A 24 35.69 24.78 -23.91
C TYR A 24 37.13 24.74 -24.36
N ILE A 25 37.63 25.86 -24.86
CA ILE A 25 39.03 26.03 -25.25
C ILE A 25 39.61 27.20 -24.44
N GLU A 26 40.72 26.98 -23.77
CA GLU A 26 41.44 28.03 -23.07
C GLU A 26 42.14 28.93 -24.10
N ILE A 27 41.87 30.23 -24.05
CA ILE A 27 42.31 31.17 -25.09
C ILE A 27 43.84 31.31 -25.12
N ALA A 28 44.48 31.26 -23.95
CA ALA A 28 45.93 31.46 -23.82
C ALA A 28 46.76 30.26 -24.30
N THR A 29 46.28 29.04 -24.05
CA THR A 29 47.03 27.79 -24.28
C THR A 29 46.54 27.02 -25.50
N GLY A 30 45.28 27.24 -25.90
CA GLY A 30 44.61 26.49 -26.96
C GLY A 30 44.15 25.09 -26.53
N GLU A 31 44.30 24.73 -25.25
CA GLU A 31 43.87 23.43 -24.74
C GLU A 31 42.34 23.34 -24.67
N SER A 32 41.79 22.18 -25.07
CA SER A 32 40.35 21.96 -25.11
C SER A 32 39.90 20.93 -24.08
N GLN A 33 38.75 21.17 -23.45
CA GLN A 33 38.12 20.24 -22.50
C GLN A 33 36.60 20.21 -22.65
N TYR A 34 35.98 19.08 -22.31
CA TYR A 34 34.52 18.92 -22.33
C TYR A 34 33.85 19.25 -20.99
N SER A 35 34.63 19.24 -19.90
CA SER A 35 34.18 19.70 -18.59
C SER A 35 34.16 21.23 -18.50
N ILE A 36 33.25 21.76 -17.68
CA ILE A 36 33.21 23.21 -17.41
C ILE A 36 34.52 23.62 -16.72
N PRO A 37 35.16 24.73 -17.15
CA PRO A 37 36.35 25.24 -16.49
C PRO A 37 36.13 25.58 -15.02
N THR A 38 37.10 25.25 -14.18
CA THR A 38 37.04 25.51 -12.74
C THR A 38 36.93 27.01 -12.47
N GLY A 39 35.89 27.43 -11.74
CA GLY A 39 35.53 28.83 -11.51
C GLY A 39 34.37 29.35 -12.38
N TRP A 40 33.95 28.59 -13.40
CA TRP A 40 32.83 28.90 -14.30
C TRP A 40 31.68 27.89 -14.23
N GLU A 41 31.65 27.08 -13.17
CA GLU A 41 30.51 26.23 -12.81
C GLU A 41 29.27 27.09 -12.56
N ASP A 42 28.06 26.55 -12.79
CA ASP A 42 26.83 27.26 -12.42
C ASP A 42 26.51 27.06 -10.94
N ASP A 43 25.91 28.08 -10.36
CA ASP A 43 25.28 28.04 -9.06
C ASP A 43 23.74 28.04 -9.20
N LEU A 44 23.04 27.47 -8.22
CA LEU A 44 21.57 27.48 -8.14
C LEU A 44 21.00 28.90 -8.00
N GLN A 45 21.80 29.86 -7.56
CA GLN A 45 21.42 31.28 -7.44
C GLN A 45 21.78 32.10 -8.69
N ASP A 46 22.41 31.50 -9.70
CA ASP A 46 22.80 32.22 -10.90
C ASP A 46 21.56 32.65 -11.70
N SER A 47 21.62 33.87 -12.23
CA SER A 47 20.60 34.41 -13.12
C SER A 47 20.93 34.07 -14.57
N TRP A 48 19.90 33.68 -15.32
CA TRP A 48 20.02 33.25 -16.72
C TRP A 48 19.23 34.17 -17.62
N ASN A 49 19.89 34.70 -18.64
CA ASN A 49 19.28 35.54 -19.66
C ASN A 49 18.93 34.67 -20.88
N HIS A 50 17.67 34.66 -21.27
CA HIS A 50 17.22 33.95 -22.47
C HIS A 50 17.40 34.84 -23.71
N ASP A 51 18.21 34.37 -24.65
CA ASP A 51 18.30 34.96 -25.99
C ASP A 51 17.25 34.31 -26.89
N VAL A 52 16.17 35.05 -27.14
CA VAL A 52 15.03 34.61 -27.98
C VAL A 52 15.38 34.47 -29.46
N THR A 53 16.46 35.09 -29.93
CA THR A 53 16.91 34.99 -31.32
C THR A 53 17.67 33.70 -31.60
N CYS A 54 18.44 33.21 -30.62
CA CYS A 54 19.26 32.01 -30.76
C CYS A 54 18.77 30.81 -29.95
N GLN A 55 17.64 30.94 -29.24
CA GLN A 55 17.03 29.92 -28.38
C GLN A 55 18.03 29.27 -27.42
N HIS A 56 18.81 30.10 -26.73
CA HIS A 56 19.74 29.65 -25.71
C HIS A 56 19.68 30.52 -24.46
N TRP A 57 20.21 30.00 -23.37
CA TRP A 57 20.26 30.64 -22.07
C TRP A 57 21.71 30.96 -21.72
N MET A 58 21.97 32.20 -21.33
CA MET A 58 23.30 32.65 -20.96
C MET A 58 23.33 32.98 -19.47
N ASN A 59 24.25 32.35 -18.74
CA ASN A 59 24.48 32.63 -17.32
C ASN A 59 25.09 34.04 -17.19
N ALA A 60 24.44 34.92 -16.42
CA ALA A 60 24.87 36.31 -16.29
C ALA A 60 26.21 36.46 -15.54
N ARG A 61 26.57 35.49 -14.68
CA ARG A 61 27.82 35.51 -13.91
C ARG A 61 28.97 34.92 -14.69
N THR A 62 28.76 33.78 -15.36
CA THR A 62 29.84 33.01 -16.01
C THR A 62 29.91 33.24 -17.51
N GLY A 63 28.90 33.84 -18.13
CA GLY A 63 28.80 34.01 -19.59
C GLY A 63 28.54 32.70 -20.34
N ARG A 64 28.28 31.61 -19.60
CA ARG A 64 28.12 30.27 -20.18
C ARG A 64 26.77 30.13 -20.85
N ILE A 65 26.78 29.54 -22.05
CA ILE A 65 25.57 29.34 -22.85
C ILE A 65 25.10 27.90 -22.74
N ILE A 66 23.82 27.68 -22.51
CA ILE A 66 23.18 26.36 -22.53
C ILE A 66 21.95 26.39 -23.43
N PHE A 67 21.62 25.26 -24.04
CA PHE A 67 20.49 25.13 -24.98
C PHE A 67 19.23 24.55 -24.34
N GLN A 68 19.30 24.15 -23.08
CA GLN A 68 18.18 23.66 -22.30
C GLN A 68 17.80 24.73 -21.29
N ASP A 69 16.50 24.88 -21.03
CA ASP A 69 16.03 25.76 -19.97
C ASP A 69 16.67 25.31 -18.65
N PRO A 70 17.44 26.18 -17.96
CA PRO A 70 18.04 25.84 -16.67
C PRO A 70 16.97 25.62 -15.58
N ASN A 71 15.76 26.11 -15.79
CA ASN A 71 14.62 25.99 -14.89
C ASN A 71 13.37 25.52 -15.66
N PRO A 72 13.37 24.30 -16.24
CA PRO A 72 12.22 23.84 -16.98
C PRO A 72 11.01 23.76 -16.04
N PRO A 73 9.81 24.20 -16.47
CA PRO A 73 8.62 23.99 -15.66
C PRO A 73 8.48 22.49 -15.38
N PRO A 74 7.97 22.08 -14.20
CA PRO A 74 7.76 20.67 -13.89
C PRO A 74 7.01 19.99 -15.02
N ALA A 75 7.46 18.80 -15.42
CA ALA A 75 6.81 18.02 -16.46
C ALA A 75 5.33 17.86 -16.10
N ARG A 76 4.46 18.48 -16.89
CA ARG A 76 3.02 18.37 -16.69
C ARG A 76 2.59 16.99 -17.12
N THR A 77 2.00 16.26 -16.20
CA THR A 77 1.36 14.98 -16.43
C THR A 77 -0.11 15.19 -16.78
N TYR A 78 -0.76 14.14 -17.28
CA TYR A 78 -2.20 14.16 -17.48
C TYR A 78 -2.95 14.43 -16.17
N LEU A 79 -2.39 14.09 -15.01
CA LEU A 79 -2.95 14.36 -13.69
C LEU A 79 -2.96 15.85 -13.30
N ASP A 80 -2.16 16.69 -13.98
CA ASP A 80 -2.19 18.14 -13.78
C ASP A 80 -3.37 18.81 -14.52
N SER A 81 -4.03 18.07 -15.42
CA SER A 81 -5.29 18.50 -16.02
C SER A 81 -6.41 18.40 -15.00
N ARG A 82 -7.05 19.53 -14.67
CA ARG A 82 -8.18 19.59 -13.72
C ARG A 82 -9.29 18.60 -14.08
N ASN A 83 -9.55 18.41 -15.37
CA ASN A 83 -10.61 17.51 -15.84
C ASN A 83 -10.23 16.04 -15.61
N VAL A 84 -8.99 15.66 -15.94
CA VAL A 84 -8.47 14.33 -15.65
C VAL A 84 -8.47 14.07 -14.15
N ALA A 85 -7.88 14.99 -13.36
CA ALA A 85 -7.78 14.85 -11.91
C ALA A 85 -9.15 14.65 -11.25
N ALA A 86 -10.17 15.41 -11.68
CA ALA A 86 -11.53 15.27 -11.15
C ALA A 86 -12.15 13.90 -11.47
N HIS A 87 -11.96 13.39 -12.69
CA HIS A 87 -12.48 12.08 -13.07
C HIS A 87 -11.70 10.94 -12.40
N MET A 88 -10.38 11.07 -12.30
CA MET A 88 -9.53 10.11 -11.58
C MET A 88 -9.90 10.06 -10.09
N GLN A 89 -10.09 11.21 -9.45
CA GLN A 89 -10.57 11.26 -8.05
C GLN A 89 -11.94 10.62 -7.88
N THR A 90 -12.83 10.71 -8.88
CA THR A 90 -14.15 10.09 -8.82
C THR A 90 -14.04 8.56 -8.84
N VAL A 91 -13.18 8.03 -9.70
CA VAL A 91 -12.89 6.59 -9.79
C VAL A 91 -12.12 6.11 -8.55
N GLU A 92 -11.19 6.89 -8.04
CA GLU A 92 -10.44 6.60 -6.80
C GLU A 92 -11.34 6.54 -5.57
N ARG A 93 -12.29 7.49 -5.46
CA ARG A 93 -13.24 7.53 -4.34
C ARG A 93 -14.24 6.39 -4.37
N ASN A 94 -14.55 5.86 -5.55
CA ASN A 94 -15.49 4.76 -5.69
C ASN A 94 -15.04 3.79 -6.79
N PRO A 95 -14.15 2.83 -6.46
CA PRO A 95 -13.68 1.81 -7.41
C PRO A 95 -14.78 0.84 -7.89
N ALA A 96 -15.90 0.76 -7.17
CA ALA A 96 -17.09 0.00 -7.58
C ALA A 96 -17.99 0.79 -8.55
N SER A 97 -17.57 1.99 -8.96
CA SER A 97 -18.31 2.79 -9.93
C SER A 97 -18.56 2.02 -11.23
N SER A 98 -19.66 2.35 -11.88
CA SER A 98 -19.99 1.79 -13.19
C SER A 98 -18.84 1.95 -14.18
N GLU A 99 -18.76 1.05 -15.15
CA GLU A 99 -17.82 1.11 -16.28
C GLU A 99 -17.87 2.48 -16.98
N ALA A 100 -19.05 3.10 -17.08
CA ALA A 100 -19.23 4.46 -17.62
C ALA A 100 -18.45 5.55 -16.86
N THR A 101 -18.16 5.36 -15.57
CA THR A 101 -17.34 6.29 -14.76
C THR A 101 -15.86 6.10 -15.08
N TYR A 102 -15.43 4.85 -15.26
CA TYR A 102 -14.09 4.53 -15.73
C TYR A 102 -13.87 5.09 -17.14
N ARG A 103 -14.82 4.87 -18.07
CA ARG A 103 -14.78 5.43 -19.44
C ARG A 103 -14.67 6.96 -19.45
N ARG A 104 -15.34 7.66 -18.53
CA ARG A 104 -15.20 9.13 -18.40
C ARG A 104 -13.78 9.55 -18.03
N ALA A 105 -13.15 8.83 -17.09
CA ALA A 105 -11.75 9.07 -16.75
C ALA A 105 -10.83 8.78 -17.93
N THR A 106 -11.01 7.64 -18.60
CA THR A 106 -10.27 7.26 -19.81
C THR A 106 -10.43 8.29 -20.92
N THR A 107 -11.64 8.80 -21.15
CA THR A 107 -11.90 9.85 -22.16
C THR A 107 -11.07 11.11 -21.89
N ALA A 108 -11.01 11.54 -20.63
CA ALA A 108 -10.24 12.73 -20.26
C ALA A 108 -8.72 12.50 -20.43
N ILE A 109 -8.24 11.29 -20.13
CA ILE A 109 -6.84 10.88 -20.34
C ILE A 109 -6.52 10.86 -21.84
N LEU A 110 -7.34 10.19 -22.64
CA LEU A 110 -7.15 10.07 -24.09
C LEU A 110 -7.17 11.44 -24.78
N LYS A 111 -8.09 12.34 -24.40
CA LYS A 111 -8.13 13.71 -24.95
C LYS A 111 -6.95 14.57 -24.51
N TRP A 112 -6.30 14.24 -23.40
CA TRP A 112 -5.06 14.91 -22.98
C TRP A 112 -3.85 14.38 -23.77
N LEU A 113 -3.80 13.07 -24.01
CA LEU A 113 -2.72 12.39 -24.74
C LEU A 113 -2.78 12.64 -26.26
N PHE A 114 -3.98 12.62 -26.82
CA PHE A 114 -4.25 12.69 -28.26
C PHE A 114 -5.02 13.97 -28.57
N LYS A 115 -4.28 15.03 -28.90
CA LYS A 115 -4.88 16.35 -29.08
C LYS A 115 -5.38 16.56 -30.49
N GLU A 116 -6.50 17.26 -30.60
CA GLU A 116 -7.11 17.67 -31.87
C GLU A 116 -6.16 18.52 -32.73
N GLU A 117 -5.39 19.41 -32.09
CA GLU A 117 -4.37 20.25 -32.74
C GLU A 117 -3.23 19.44 -33.38
N GLU A 118 -3.02 18.20 -32.94
CA GLU A 118 -2.03 17.26 -33.47
C GLU A 118 -2.66 16.29 -34.50
N GLY A 119 -3.93 16.52 -34.86
CA GLY A 119 -4.67 15.74 -35.85
C GLY A 119 -5.34 14.49 -35.30
N TYR A 120 -5.53 14.38 -33.98
CA TYR A 120 -6.23 13.24 -33.37
C TYR A 120 -7.67 13.57 -32.99
N ASP A 121 -8.58 12.61 -33.08
CA ASP A 121 -9.94 12.73 -32.54
C ASP A 121 -10.25 11.52 -31.65
N VAL A 122 -10.93 11.75 -30.52
CA VAL A 122 -11.27 10.71 -29.54
C VAL A 122 -12.78 10.58 -29.47
N VAL A 123 -13.31 9.50 -30.01
CA VAL A 123 -14.73 9.18 -30.06
C VAL A 123 -15.05 8.07 -29.07
N GLN A 124 -16.11 8.24 -28.28
CA GLN A 124 -16.61 7.23 -27.36
C GLN A 124 -17.76 6.46 -28.03
N GLU A 125 -17.78 5.14 -27.88
CA GLU A 125 -18.88 4.26 -28.34
C GLU A 125 -19.19 4.42 -29.84
N ASP A 126 -18.17 4.30 -30.68
CA ASP A 126 -18.29 4.32 -32.15
C ASP A 126 -19.00 3.06 -32.65
N ASP A 127 -20.23 3.19 -33.14
CA ASP A 127 -21.03 2.05 -33.61
C ASP A 127 -20.55 1.57 -34.99
N ARG A 128 -19.93 0.38 -35.02
CA ARG A 128 -19.41 -0.26 -36.24
C ARG A 128 -20.28 -1.41 -36.72
N GLY A 129 -21.51 -1.52 -36.23
CA GLY A 129 -22.50 -2.53 -36.59
C GLY A 129 -22.27 -3.90 -35.95
N THR A 130 -21.06 -4.47 -36.02
CA THR A 130 -20.73 -5.77 -35.42
C THR A 130 -20.01 -5.67 -34.08
N SER A 131 -19.47 -4.49 -33.75
CA SER A 131 -18.79 -4.23 -32.49
C SER A 131 -18.82 -2.74 -32.15
N VAL A 132 -18.90 -2.40 -30.87
CA VAL A 132 -18.85 -1.02 -30.37
C VAL A 132 -17.70 -0.93 -29.36
N PRO A 133 -16.50 -0.51 -29.78
CA PRO A 133 -15.40 -0.25 -28.83
C PRO A 133 -15.79 0.89 -27.88
N ASP A 134 -15.29 0.84 -26.64
CA ASP A 134 -15.56 1.89 -25.67
C ASP A 134 -15.00 3.25 -26.13
N HIS A 135 -13.80 3.25 -26.72
CA HIS A 135 -13.28 4.42 -27.44
C HIS A 135 -12.54 4.04 -28.73
N VAL A 136 -12.55 4.97 -29.67
CA VAL A 136 -11.70 4.97 -30.85
C VAL A 136 -10.93 6.29 -30.90
N VAL A 137 -9.62 6.20 -31.08
CA VAL A 137 -8.79 7.34 -31.44
C VAL A 137 -8.57 7.31 -32.94
N PHE A 138 -9.03 8.34 -33.63
CA PHE A 138 -8.74 8.56 -35.04
C PHE A 138 -7.51 9.44 -35.19
N LYS A 139 -6.78 9.26 -36.29
CA LYS A 139 -5.78 10.23 -36.74
C LYS A 139 -6.13 10.73 -38.14
N VAL A 140 -6.05 12.03 -38.33
CA VAL A 140 -6.25 12.74 -39.59
C VAL A 140 -4.88 12.99 -40.20
N GLU A 141 -4.64 12.48 -41.40
CA GLU A 141 -3.42 12.74 -42.15
C GLU A 141 -3.73 13.22 -43.57
N CYS A 142 -2.76 13.87 -44.21
CA CYS A 142 -2.87 14.34 -45.59
C CYS A 142 -2.02 13.45 -46.50
N ARG A 143 -2.63 12.82 -47.51
CA ARG A 143 -1.88 12.03 -48.51
C ARG A 143 -1.03 12.95 -49.38
N ALA A 144 0.05 12.41 -49.93
CA ALA A 144 0.79 13.07 -51.02
C ALA A 144 -0.18 13.31 -52.20
N GLY A 145 -0.65 14.55 -52.36
CA GLY A 145 -1.74 14.90 -53.27
C GLY A 145 -2.85 15.78 -52.67
N GLY A 146 -2.83 16.02 -51.35
CA GLY A 146 -3.64 17.08 -50.71
C GLY A 146 -4.99 16.66 -50.14
N SER A 147 -5.40 15.39 -50.24
CA SER A 147 -6.63 14.89 -49.62
C SER A 147 -6.38 14.44 -48.18
N PHE A 148 -7.17 14.94 -47.25
CA PHE A 148 -7.23 14.43 -45.88
C PHE A 148 -7.89 13.05 -45.84
N TYR A 149 -7.40 12.17 -44.99
CA TYR A 149 -8.02 10.90 -44.66
C TYR A 149 -7.93 10.65 -43.16
N THR A 150 -8.97 10.03 -42.62
CA THR A 150 -9.06 9.57 -41.24
C THR A 150 -8.81 8.08 -41.20
N TYR A 151 -8.03 7.60 -40.24
CA TYR A 151 -7.87 6.17 -40.00
C TYR A 151 -7.89 5.86 -38.50
N ASP A 152 -8.24 4.62 -38.17
CA ASP A 152 -8.21 4.12 -36.80
C ASP A 152 -6.78 4.04 -36.29
N PHE A 153 -6.44 4.91 -35.35
CA PHE A 153 -5.15 4.93 -34.72
C PHE A 153 -5.12 3.98 -33.51
N MET A 154 -6.15 4.01 -32.67
CA MET A 154 -6.22 3.16 -31.47
C MET A 154 -7.65 2.73 -31.15
N MET A 155 -7.83 1.47 -30.75
CA MET A 155 -9.04 0.94 -30.11
C MET A 155 -8.82 0.86 -28.61
N VAL A 156 -9.83 1.23 -27.83
CA VAL A 156 -9.77 1.20 -26.37
C VAL A 156 -10.96 0.44 -25.80
N GLU A 157 -10.67 -0.49 -24.90
CA GLU A 157 -11.66 -1.23 -24.12
C GLU A 157 -11.47 -0.91 -22.64
N VAL A 158 -12.54 -0.52 -21.95
CA VAL A 158 -12.48 -0.09 -20.55
C VAL A 158 -13.40 -0.95 -19.71
N LYS A 159 -12.84 -1.65 -18.73
CA LYS A 159 -13.60 -2.36 -17.70
C LYS A 159 -13.42 -1.73 -16.33
N LYS A 160 -14.47 -1.84 -15.52
CA LYS A 160 -14.40 -1.50 -14.10
C LYS A 160 -13.44 -2.44 -13.36
N ALA A 161 -13.03 -2.04 -12.16
CA ALA A 161 -12.19 -2.89 -11.31
C ALA A 161 -12.86 -4.24 -11.02
N GLY A 162 -12.07 -5.32 -11.07
CA GLY A 162 -12.50 -6.70 -10.75
C GLY A 162 -13.09 -7.49 -11.93
N GLU A 163 -13.21 -6.90 -13.12
CA GLU A 163 -13.57 -7.62 -14.34
C GLU A 163 -12.37 -8.39 -14.92
N SER A 164 -12.65 -9.40 -15.75
CA SER A 164 -11.60 -10.24 -16.35
C SER A 164 -10.80 -9.49 -17.41
N TRP A 165 -9.48 -9.47 -17.23
CA TRP A 165 -8.52 -9.00 -18.24
C TRP A 165 -8.61 -9.80 -19.55
N ASP A 166 -8.70 -11.13 -19.47
CA ASP A 166 -8.81 -11.98 -20.66
C ASP A 166 -10.05 -11.64 -21.49
N SER A 167 -11.20 -11.47 -20.83
CA SER A 167 -12.44 -11.05 -21.48
C SER A 167 -12.33 -9.66 -22.10
N ALA A 168 -11.68 -8.71 -21.42
CA ALA A 168 -11.47 -7.35 -21.92
C ALA A 168 -10.50 -7.33 -23.12
N PHE A 169 -9.45 -8.14 -23.07
CA PHE A 169 -8.45 -8.27 -24.13
C PHE A 169 -9.01 -8.97 -25.36
N GLU A 170 -9.77 -10.06 -25.19
CA GLU A 170 -10.49 -10.72 -26.29
C GLU A 170 -11.52 -9.78 -26.94
N GLN A 171 -12.21 -8.97 -26.14
CA GLN A 171 -13.14 -7.96 -26.64
C GLN A 171 -12.41 -6.87 -27.43
N CYS A 172 -11.32 -6.31 -26.91
CA CYS A 172 -10.49 -5.32 -27.60
C CYS A 172 -9.87 -5.87 -28.89
N THR A 173 -9.44 -7.14 -28.87
CA THR A 173 -8.91 -7.84 -30.05
C THR A 173 -9.96 -7.92 -31.15
N ARG A 174 -11.21 -8.29 -30.81
CA ARG A 174 -12.33 -8.29 -31.77
C ARG A 174 -12.61 -6.89 -32.34
N HIS A 175 -12.43 -5.83 -31.56
CA HIS A 175 -12.55 -4.45 -32.06
C HIS A 175 -11.43 -4.13 -33.07
N CYS A 176 -10.19 -4.52 -32.77
CA CYS A 176 -9.04 -4.31 -33.65
C CYS A 176 -9.16 -5.06 -34.99
N GLU A 177 -9.69 -6.30 -34.96
CA GLU A 177 -9.98 -7.11 -36.15
C GLU A 177 -11.01 -6.44 -37.09
N ASN A 178 -11.88 -5.59 -36.55
CA ASN A 178 -12.89 -4.82 -37.27
C ASN A 178 -12.47 -3.35 -37.53
N SER A 179 -11.16 -3.06 -37.50
CA SER A 179 -10.65 -1.71 -37.81
C SER A 179 -10.81 -1.33 -39.29
N HIS A 180 -11.20 -0.09 -39.55
CA HIS A 180 -11.33 0.55 -40.85
C HIS A 180 -10.02 1.25 -41.24
N ASN A 181 -8.90 0.54 -41.13
CA ASN A 181 -7.59 1.01 -41.55
C ASN A 181 -7.04 0.15 -42.70
N GLU A 182 -6.63 0.79 -43.80
CA GLU A 182 -6.02 0.14 -44.98
C GLU A 182 -4.76 -0.67 -44.62
N SER A 183 -3.99 -0.23 -43.61
CA SER A 183 -2.77 -0.94 -43.17
C SER A 183 -3.05 -2.15 -42.27
N ARG A 184 -4.28 -2.28 -41.75
CA ARG A 184 -4.67 -3.23 -40.69
C ARG A 184 -3.80 -3.17 -39.42
N GLN A 185 -3.08 -2.07 -39.22
CA GLN A 185 -2.30 -1.83 -38.01
C GLN A 185 -3.03 -0.80 -37.16
N VAL A 186 -3.54 -1.24 -36.01
CA VAL A 186 -4.23 -0.39 -35.04
C VAL A 186 -3.66 -0.68 -33.66
N TYR A 187 -3.45 0.36 -32.86
CA TYR A 187 -3.04 0.19 -31.48
C TYR A 187 -4.24 -0.25 -30.62
N ALA A 188 -4.00 -1.08 -29.62
CA ALA A 188 -5.01 -1.47 -28.66
C ALA A 188 -4.60 -0.95 -27.28
N MET A 189 -5.58 -0.44 -26.54
CA MET A 189 -5.44 -0.13 -25.12
C MET A 189 -6.55 -0.85 -24.37
N VAL A 190 -6.19 -1.64 -23.37
CA VAL A 190 -7.16 -2.19 -22.43
C VAL A 190 -6.96 -1.48 -21.10
N GLN A 191 -8.05 -1.14 -20.42
CA GLN A 191 -7.99 -0.58 -19.09
C GLN A 191 -8.94 -1.34 -18.19
N VAL A 192 -8.40 -2.09 -17.23
CA VAL A 192 -9.19 -2.70 -16.16
C VAL A 192 -8.75 -2.15 -14.81
N GLY A 193 -9.59 -1.34 -14.16
CA GLY A 193 -9.31 -0.83 -12.82
C GLY A 193 -8.04 0.04 -12.70
N ARG A 194 -7.30 -0.12 -11.59
CA ARG A 194 -6.00 0.51 -11.24
C ARG A 194 -5.05 -0.58 -10.73
N SER A 195 -4.53 -1.38 -11.65
CA SER A 195 -3.98 -2.68 -11.31
C SER A 195 -2.61 -2.58 -10.62
N LEU A 196 -2.41 -3.42 -9.61
CA LEU A 196 -1.10 -3.64 -8.99
C LEU A 196 -0.82 -5.14 -9.08
N ARG A 197 0.34 -5.47 -9.63
CA ARG A 197 0.76 -6.85 -9.84
C ARG A 197 2.06 -7.11 -9.12
N ARG A 198 2.17 -8.25 -8.46
CA ARG A 198 3.42 -8.67 -7.79
C ARG A 198 3.82 -10.07 -8.20
N SER A 199 5.10 -10.35 -8.02
CA SER A 199 5.64 -11.69 -8.20
C SER A 199 6.78 -11.99 -7.23
N TYR A 200 7.01 -13.28 -6.99
CA TYR A 200 8.10 -13.75 -6.15
C TYR A 200 8.66 -15.09 -6.64
N SER A 201 9.91 -15.37 -6.27
CA SER A 201 10.60 -16.62 -6.60
C SER A 201 11.44 -17.13 -5.44
N ASN A 202 11.38 -18.45 -5.21
CA ASN A 202 12.22 -19.15 -4.25
C ASN A 202 13.63 -19.43 -4.79
N LYS A 203 13.87 -19.18 -6.08
CA LYS A 203 15.17 -19.29 -6.76
C LYS A 203 15.36 -18.05 -7.64
N PRO A 204 15.54 -16.87 -7.04
CA PRO A 204 15.63 -15.64 -7.81
C PRO A 204 16.91 -15.64 -8.66
N PRO A 205 16.87 -15.11 -9.90
CA PRO A 205 18.07 -14.72 -10.62
C PRO A 205 18.84 -13.67 -9.81
N ASP A 206 20.14 -13.52 -10.07
CA ASP A 206 20.90 -12.43 -9.46
C ASP A 206 20.46 -11.06 -10.03
N ASP A 207 20.86 -9.97 -9.37
CA ASP A 207 20.48 -8.62 -9.78
C ASP A 207 20.99 -8.29 -11.19
N ALA A 208 22.12 -8.84 -11.62
CA ALA A 208 22.68 -8.58 -12.94
C ALA A 208 21.82 -9.22 -14.05
N ALA A 209 21.39 -10.47 -13.86
CA ALA A 209 20.49 -11.18 -14.76
C ALA A 209 19.11 -10.49 -14.83
N LEU A 210 18.62 -9.96 -13.70
CA LEU A 210 17.40 -9.17 -13.69
C LEU A 210 17.56 -7.85 -14.46
N LEU A 211 18.67 -7.13 -14.27
CA LEU A 211 18.95 -5.90 -15.01
C LEU A 211 19.08 -6.15 -16.51
N GLU A 212 19.74 -7.23 -16.92
CA GLU A 212 19.83 -7.62 -18.34
C GLU A 212 18.43 -7.90 -18.91
N LEU A 213 17.61 -8.65 -18.19
CA LEU A 213 16.22 -8.91 -18.59
C LEU A 213 15.42 -7.61 -18.71
N PHE A 214 15.46 -6.75 -17.69
CA PHE A 214 14.71 -5.48 -17.69
C PHE A 214 15.14 -4.58 -18.84
N SER A 215 16.45 -4.48 -19.07
CA SER A 215 17.02 -3.74 -20.19
C SER A 215 16.52 -4.27 -21.53
N ARG A 216 16.50 -5.59 -21.71
CA ARG A 216 15.99 -6.21 -22.95
C ARG A 216 14.50 -5.97 -23.15
N ILE A 217 13.71 -5.97 -22.08
CA ILE A 217 12.26 -5.70 -22.15
C ILE A 217 11.99 -4.23 -22.50
N LEU A 218 12.78 -3.31 -21.95
CA LEU A 218 12.57 -1.87 -22.09
C LEU A 218 13.24 -1.25 -23.32
N ALA A 219 14.26 -1.89 -23.88
CA ALA A 219 15.05 -1.37 -25.00
C ALA A 219 14.17 -0.94 -26.19
N GLY A 220 14.37 0.29 -26.66
CA GLY A 220 13.69 0.84 -27.83
C GLY A 220 12.20 1.14 -27.64
N GLN A 221 11.67 1.08 -26.41
CA GLN A 221 10.29 1.48 -26.11
C GLN A 221 10.26 2.97 -25.73
N GLU A 222 9.50 3.81 -26.44
CA GLU A 222 9.32 5.23 -26.05
C GLU A 222 8.47 5.37 -24.77
N THR A 223 7.39 4.60 -24.70
CA THR A 223 6.56 4.38 -23.50
C THR A 223 6.37 2.88 -23.34
N CYS A 224 6.37 2.35 -22.11
CA CYS A 224 6.12 0.94 -21.86
C CYS A 224 4.73 0.79 -21.20
N PRO A 225 3.67 0.43 -21.96
CA PRO A 225 2.37 0.16 -21.38
C PRO A 225 2.46 -0.98 -20.36
N GLU A 226 1.73 -0.86 -19.26
CA GLU A 226 1.72 -1.82 -18.14
C GLU A 226 1.54 -3.27 -18.62
N GLU A 227 0.58 -3.51 -19.51
CA GLU A 227 0.29 -4.84 -20.06
C GLU A 227 1.48 -5.45 -20.80
N ARG A 228 2.16 -4.65 -21.63
CA ARG A 228 3.30 -5.13 -22.41
C ARG A 228 4.48 -5.42 -21.50
N LEU A 229 4.73 -4.58 -20.50
CA LEU A 229 5.75 -4.81 -19.50
C LEU A 229 5.45 -6.07 -18.69
N SER A 230 4.21 -6.21 -18.21
CA SER A 230 3.76 -7.38 -17.44
C SER A 230 3.91 -8.65 -18.25
N ALA A 231 3.37 -8.70 -19.48
CA ALA A 231 3.45 -9.88 -20.35
C ALA A 231 4.91 -10.26 -20.66
N ALA A 232 5.76 -9.27 -20.92
CA ALA A 232 7.18 -9.51 -21.18
C ALA A 232 7.93 -10.00 -19.93
N LEU A 233 7.58 -9.49 -18.74
CA LEU A 233 8.14 -9.97 -17.47
C LEU A 233 7.66 -11.39 -17.15
N GLU A 234 6.39 -11.71 -17.40
CA GLU A 234 5.82 -13.04 -17.23
C GLU A 234 6.44 -14.08 -18.17
N GLN A 235 6.66 -13.71 -19.44
CA GLN A 235 7.35 -14.57 -20.40
C GLN A 235 8.84 -14.71 -20.07
N GLY A 236 9.46 -13.65 -19.53
CA GLY A 236 10.88 -13.61 -19.20
C GLY A 236 11.26 -14.25 -17.87
N MET A 237 10.30 -14.45 -16.95
CA MET A 237 10.56 -14.93 -15.60
C MET A 237 9.58 -16.02 -15.17
N ASN A 238 10.14 -17.16 -14.75
CA ASN A 238 9.36 -18.25 -14.17
C ASN A 238 9.04 -17.97 -12.69
N PHE A 239 8.21 -16.96 -12.44
CA PHE A 239 7.77 -16.51 -11.11
C PHE A 239 6.30 -16.84 -10.87
N VAL A 240 5.89 -16.85 -9.61
CA VAL A 240 4.47 -16.84 -9.26
C VAL A 240 3.99 -15.40 -9.34
N TRP A 241 2.97 -15.15 -10.16
CA TRP A 241 2.36 -13.85 -10.36
C TRP A 241 0.99 -13.79 -9.70
N GLU A 242 0.69 -12.68 -9.05
CA GLU A 242 -0.59 -12.45 -8.40
C GLU A 242 -0.98 -10.97 -8.45
N ASP A 243 -2.28 -10.74 -8.64
CA ASP A 243 -2.87 -9.41 -8.57
C ASP A 243 -3.13 -9.07 -7.11
N VAL A 244 -2.72 -7.86 -6.72
CA VAL A 244 -2.82 -7.39 -5.34
C VAL A 244 -3.37 -6.00 -5.29
N TYR A 245 -3.93 -5.64 -4.15
CA TYR A 245 -4.53 -4.34 -3.98
C TYR A 245 -3.63 -3.36 -3.23
N ASP A 246 -2.47 -3.77 -2.70
CA ASP A 246 -1.53 -2.87 -2.00
C ASP A 246 -0.08 -3.38 -2.07
N PHE A 247 0.88 -2.51 -1.76
CA PHE A 247 2.28 -2.84 -1.69
C PHE A 247 2.66 -3.44 -0.34
N VAL A 248 3.62 -4.36 -0.37
CA VAL A 248 4.23 -4.91 0.85
C VAL A 248 5.73 -4.77 0.77
N ASN A 249 6.33 -4.13 1.77
CA ASN A 249 7.78 -4.05 1.90
C ASN A 249 8.25 -5.13 2.90
N PRO A 250 9.02 -6.13 2.45
CA PRO A 250 9.46 -7.23 3.30
C PRO A 250 10.50 -6.80 4.35
N PHE A 251 11.24 -5.71 4.13
CA PHE A 251 12.35 -5.34 5.00
C PHE A 251 11.87 -4.68 6.30
N GLY A 252 12.59 -4.92 7.41
CA GLY A 252 12.24 -4.43 8.76
C GLY A 252 11.45 -5.42 9.62
N ASP A 253 11.11 -6.60 9.07
CA ASP A 253 10.61 -7.76 9.80
C ASP A 253 11.65 -8.89 9.71
N ARG A 254 11.86 -9.67 10.77
CA ARG A 254 12.74 -10.86 10.74
C ARG A 254 12.36 -11.84 9.63
N ARG A 255 11.07 -11.92 9.30
CA ARG A 255 10.56 -12.77 8.21
C ARG A 255 11.10 -12.30 6.85
N GLY A 256 11.50 -11.03 6.74
CA GLY A 256 12.06 -10.41 5.54
C GLY A 256 13.49 -10.80 5.24
N ASP A 257 14.19 -11.47 6.15
CA ASP A 257 15.55 -11.94 5.91
C ASP A 257 15.62 -13.00 4.81
N SER A 258 14.48 -13.58 4.40
CA SER A 258 14.40 -14.48 3.24
C SER A 258 14.39 -13.76 1.88
N PHE A 259 14.30 -12.42 1.86
CA PHE A 259 14.25 -11.63 0.64
C PHE A 259 15.58 -10.92 0.40
N ASN A 260 16.11 -11.03 -0.83
CA ASN A 260 17.38 -10.40 -1.21
C ASN A 260 17.18 -8.98 -1.76
N SER A 261 16.14 -8.78 -2.59
CA SER A 261 15.80 -7.52 -3.23
C SER A 261 14.29 -7.43 -3.46
N VAL A 262 13.79 -6.20 -3.53
CA VAL A 262 12.49 -5.88 -4.11
C VAL A 262 12.70 -4.91 -5.26
N TRP A 263 12.21 -5.29 -6.44
CA TRP A 263 12.23 -4.45 -7.62
C TRP A 263 10.83 -3.90 -7.85
N THR A 264 10.71 -2.59 -8.06
CA THR A 264 9.43 -1.91 -8.28
C THR A 264 9.52 -1.05 -9.52
N PHE A 265 8.68 -1.35 -10.50
CA PHE A 265 8.47 -0.50 -11.66
C PHE A 265 7.36 0.50 -11.31
N ASP A 266 7.75 1.74 -10.99
CA ASP A 266 6.82 2.84 -10.78
C ASP A 266 6.61 3.54 -12.13
N LEU A 267 5.61 3.07 -12.88
CA LEU A 267 5.29 3.57 -14.21
C LEU A 267 4.75 5.00 -14.19
N ASP A 268 4.07 5.39 -13.12
CA ASP A 268 3.55 6.76 -12.93
C ASP A 268 4.70 7.77 -12.84
N LYS A 269 5.77 7.42 -12.11
CA LYS A 269 6.96 8.26 -11.97
C LYS A 269 8.04 7.97 -13.01
N ASP A 270 7.80 7.01 -13.90
CA ASP A 270 8.77 6.50 -14.86
C ASP A 270 10.12 6.06 -14.24
N THR A 271 10.06 5.35 -13.11
CA THR A 271 11.26 4.94 -12.35
C THR A 271 11.29 3.46 -12.02
N LEU A 272 12.48 2.86 -12.06
CA LEU A 272 12.77 1.56 -11.49
C LEU A 272 13.42 1.75 -10.13
N VAL A 273 12.82 1.16 -9.10
CA VAL A 273 13.30 1.20 -7.73
C VAL A 273 13.81 -0.18 -7.32
N LEU A 274 15.02 -0.22 -6.78
CA LEU A 274 15.62 -1.39 -6.16
C LEU A 274 15.73 -1.16 -4.66
N ASN A 275 14.96 -1.92 -3.89
CA ASN A 275 15.01 -1.91 -2.45
C ASN A 275 15.79 -3.14 -1.95
N LYS A 276 16.81 -2.89 -1.13
CA LYS A 276 17.61 -3.87 -0.42
C LYS A 276 17.42 -3.64 1.09
N LYS A 277 17.79 -4.63 1.90
CA LYS A 277 17.59 -4.61 3.36
C LYS A 277 17.95 -3.28 4.05
N TYR A 278 19.00 -2.60 3.59
CA TYR A 278 19.48 -1.35 4.17
C TYR A 278 19.71 -0.22 3.14
N GLN A 279 19.28 -0.41 1.89
CA GLN A 279 19.61 0.51 0.82
C GLN A 279 18.43 0.64 -0.13
N LEU A 280 18.16 1.86 -0.56
CA LEU A 280 17.16 2.16 -1.57
C LEU A 280 17.85 2.80 -2.76
N PHE A 281 17.61 2.26 -3.94
CA PHE A 281 18.21 2.69 -5.19
C PHE A 281 17.09 3.02 -6.17
N SER A 282 17.29 4.04 -6.99
CA SER A 282 16.33 4.36 -8.07
C SER A 282 17.05 4.76 -9.34
N VAL A 283 16.47 4.43 -10.48
CA VAL A 283 16.91 4.87 -11.80
C VAL A 283 15.69 5.24 -12.67
N PRO A 284 15.74 6.30 -13.48
CA PRO A 284 14.70 6.57 -14.48
C PRO A 284 14.64 5.43 -15.51
N LEU A 285 13.43 4.97 -15.85
CA LEU A 285 13.22 3.94 -16.88
C LEU A 285 13.69 4.42 -18.27
N GLY A 286 13.69 5.73 -18.51
CA GLY A 286 14.29 6.36 -19.69
C GLY A 286 15.70 5.87 -20.02
N ILE A 287 16.55 5.60 -19.01
CA ILE A 287 17.91 5.10 -19.23
C ILE A 287 17.88 3.68 -19.80
N ALA A 288 17.04 2.81 -19.23
CA ALA A 288 16.90 1.42 -19.64
C ALA A 288 16.36 1.26 -21.07
N ARG A 289 15.60 2.24 -21.55
CA ARG A 289 15.06 2.28 -22.92
C ARG A 289 16.12 2.59 -23.96
N GLN A 290 17.13 3.38 -23.60
CA GLN A 290 18.20 3.82 -24.49
C GLN A 290 19.38 2.84 -24.50
N ARG A 291 19.70 2.24 -23.35
CA ARG A 291 20.81 1.32 -23.19
C ARG A 291 20.59 0.34 -22.04
N PRO A 292 21.37 -0.77 -21.99
CA PRO A 292 21.36 -1.64 -20.83
C PRO A 292 21.69 -0.92 -19.52
N LEU A 293 20.92 -1.23 -18.48
CA LEU A 293 21.13 -0.75 -17.12
C LEU A 293 22.26 -1.52 -16.45
N ALA A 294 23.09 -0.79 -15.70
CA ALA A 294 24.05 -1.33 -14.74
C ALA A 294 23.71 -0.83 -13.33
N LEU A 295 24.19 -1.52 -12.29
CA LEU A 295 24.02 -1.08 -10.90
C LEU A 295 24.57 0.34 -10.65
N GLY A 296 25.60 0.76 -11.40
CA GLY A 296 26.17 2.11 -11.31
C GLY A 296 25.26 3.23 -11.82
N ASP A 297 24.19 2.90 -12.56
CA ASP A 297 23.21 3.89 -13.05
C ASP A 297 22.22 4.31 -11.96
N PHE A 298 22.16 3.55 -10.86
CA PHE A 298 21.22 3.82 -9.79
C PHE A 298 21.75 4.89 -8.86
N THR A 299 20.90 5.87 -8.57
CA THR A 299 21.16 6.82 -7.49
C THR A 299 20.70 6.19 -6.18
N GLN A 300 21.60 6.11 -5.20
CA GLN A 300 21.23 5.74 -3.85
C GLN A 300 20.37 6.87 -3.27
N ARG A 301 19.16 6.53 -2.84
CA ARG A 301 18.32 7.42 -2.05
C ARG A 301 18.58 7.15 -0.58
N ASP A 302 18.39 8.17 0.23
CA ASP A 302 18.13 7.94 1.63
C ASP A 302 16.99 6.93 1.72
N LEU A 303 17.20 5.86 2.48
CA LEU A 303 16.07 5.06 2.94
C LEU A 303 15.04 6.07 3.42
N PRO A 304 13.76 5.99 3.00
CA PRO A 304 12.74 6.81 3.60
C PRO A 304 12.96 6.62 5.09
N THR A 305 13.41 7.69 5.74
CA THR A 305 13.50 7.67 7.18
C THR A 305 12.09 7.22 7.55
N GLN A 306 11.95 6.34 8.52
CA GLN A 306 10.67 6.24 9.19
C GLN A 306 10.47 7.56 9.97
N THR A 307 10.59 8.70 9.30
CA THR A 307 9.91 9.93 9.62
C THR A 307 8.45 9.53 9.53
N LEU A 308 7.99 9.02 10.67
CA LEU A 308 6.71 9.39 11.22
C LEU A 308 6.36 10.76 10.61
N PRO A 309 5.21 10.92 9.94
CA PRO A 309 4.68 12.26 9.72
C PRO A 309 4.90 12.99 11.02
N GLU A 310 5.55 14.17 10.97
CA GLU A 310 5.82 14.99 12.15
C GLU A 310 4.66 14.80 13.08
N GLN A 311 4.93 14.24 14.28
CA GLN A 311 3.89 13.83 15.20
C GLN A 311 3.08 15.10 15.44
N GLU A 312 1.94 15.25 14.74
CA GLU A 312 1.17 16.48 14.78
C GLU A 312 0.57 16.51 16.17
N THR A 313 1.34 17.09 17.08
CA THR A 313 0.94 17.25 18.47
C THR A 313 -0.17 18.28 18.43
N LEU A 314 -1.41 17.80 18.49
CA LEU A 314 -2.57 18.67 18.54
C LEU A 314 -2.38 19.67 19.68
N PRO A 315 -2.63 20.98 19.47
CA PRO A 315 -2.44 21.97 20.53
C PRO A 315 -3.33 21.65 21.74
N GLY A 316 -2.78 21.80 22.95
CA GLY A 316 -3.51 21.62 24.20
C GLY A 316 -4.49 22.77 24.48
N PRO A 317 -5.39 22.64 25.47
CA PRO A 317 -5.37 21.67 26.58
C PRO A 317 -5.97 20.29 26.26
N TYR A 318 -5.42 19.25 26.89
CA TYR A 318 -5.87 17.87 26.70
C TYR A 318 -6.85 17.42 27.79
N TRP A 319 -7.83 16.61 27.39
CA TRP A 319 -8.66 15.83 28.29
C TRP A 319 -7.88 14.62 28.81
N GLU A 320 -8.00 14.29 30.10
CA GLU A 320 -7.42 13.09 30.71
C GLU A 320 -8.53 12.20 31.28
N PRO A 321 -9.07 11.25 30.50
CA PRO A 321 -10.08 10.33 31.00
C PRO A 321 -9.49 9.33 31.99
N LYS A 322 -10.27 9.00 33.03
CA LYS A 322 -10.00 7.82 33.85
C LYS A 322 -10.46 6.57 33.08
N LEU A 323 -9.51 5.81 32.55
CA LEU A 323 -9.76 4.58 31.82
C LEU A 323 -10.07 3.45 32.83
N ASP A 324 -11.36 3.19 33.07
CA ASP A 324 -11.81 2.07 33.90
C ASP A 324 -12.18 0.89 33.00
N ILE A 325 -11.26 -0.07 32.88
CA ILE A 325 -11.39 -1.20 31.97
C ILE A 325 -11.52 -2.47 32.79
N LEU A 326 -12.48 -3.32 32.42
CA LEU A 326 -12.68 -4.60 33.08
C LEU A 326 -11.41 -5.45 32.97
N PRO A 327 -10.80 -5.89 34.09
CA PRO A 327 -9.55 -6.65 34.07
C PRO A 327 -9.61 -7.89 33.18
N ARG A 328 -10.79 -8.52 33.06
CA ARG A 328 -11.03 -9.67 32.19
C ARG A 328 -10.88 -9.33 30.71
N GLN A 329 -11.56 -8.27 30.25
CA GLN A 329 -11.47 -7.80 28.88
C GLN A 329 -10.03 -7.37 28.57
N ARG A 330 -9.38 -6.65 29.50
CA ARG A 330 -7.99 -6.21 29.32
C ARG A 330 -7.02 -7.38 29.19
N ALA A 331 -7.16 -8.40 30.02
CA ALA A 331 -6.30 -9.59 30.00
C ALA A 331 -6.45 -10.39 28.69
N PHE A 332 -7.66 -10.52 28.18
CA PHE A 332 -7.92 -11.26 26.94
C PHE A 332 -7.72 -10.41 25.69
N LEU A 333 -8.55 -9.38 25.48
CA LEU A 333 -8.56 -8.57 24.25
C LEU A 333 -7.30 -7.74 24.08
N GLY A 334 -6.73 -7.23 25.19
CA GLY A 334 -5.46 -6.51 25.11
C GLY A 334 -4.32 -7.40 24.60
N ARG A 335 -4.32 -8.69 24.96
CA ARG A 335 -3.35 -9.63 24.40
C ARG A 335 -3.63 -9.96 22.94
N VAL A 336 -4.90 -10.16 22.56
CA VAL A 336 -5.29 -10.42 21.17
C VAL A 336 -4.92 -9.25 20.25
N LEU A 337 -5.14 -8.00 20.67
CA LEU A 337 -4.73 -6.80 19.93
C LEU A 337 -3.21 -6.72 19.76
N SER A 338 -2.44 -7.00 20.82
CA SER A 338 -0.98 -7.03 20.74
C SER A 338 -0.45 -8.13 19.82
N ASP A 339 -1.02 -9.34 19.88
CA ASP A 339 -0.63 -10.44 19.00
C ASP A 339 -1.09 -10.19 17.56
N PHE A 340 -2.21 -9.49 17.34
CA PHE A 340 -2.66 -9.03 16.02
C PHE A 340 -1.63 -8.06 15.41
N ALA A 341 -1.23 -7.06 16.19
CA ALA A 341 -0.20 -6.10 15.80
C ALA A 341 1.11 -6.80 15.43
N HIS A 342 1.54 -7.76 16.25
CA HIS A 342 2.73 -8.57 15.98
C HIS A 342 2.59 -9.36 14.68
N THR A 343 1.47 -10.05 14.48
CA THR A 343 1.24 -10.89 13.29
C THR A 343 1.30 -10.08 11.99
N TRP A 344 0.63 -8.93 11.98
CA TRP A 344 0.48 -8.03 10.82
C TRP A 344 1.50 -6.88 10.76
N ARG A 345 2.53 -6.89 11.62
CA ARG A 345 3.55 -5.83 11.74
C ARG A 345 4.21 -5.40 10.42
N HIS A 346 4.31 -6.31 9.45
CA HIS A 346 4.90 -6.04 8.15
C HIS A 346 4.07 -5.05 7.31
N VAL A 347 2.75 -5.06 7.48
CA VAL A 347 1.84 -4.07 6.88
C VAL A 347 1.71 -2.84 7.79
N LEU A 348 1.47 -3.06 9.09
CA LEU A 348 1.16 -1.99 10.05
C LEU A 348 2.28 -0.95 10.24
N ARG A 349 3.55 -1.34 10.05
CA ARG A 349 4.69 -0.42 10.17
C ARG A 349 4.84 0.51 8.95
N ARG A 350 4.19 0.21 7.83
CA ARG A 350 4.41 0.90 6.56
C ARG A 350 3.26 1.81 6.17
N GLN A 351 3.49 2.63 5.15
CA GLN A 351 2.37 3.29 4.48
C GLN A 351 1.54 2.22 3.78
N MET A 352 0.23 2.42 3.79
CA MET A 352 -0.74 1.50 3.25
C MET A 352 -1.84 2.32 2.58
N ASN A 353 -2.47 1.74 1.58
CA ASN A 353 -3.59 2.42 0.94
C ASN A 353 -4.86 2.38 1.79
N THR A 354 -5.90 3.04 1.31
CA THR A 354 -7.19 3.13 2.01
C THR A 354 -7.82 1.76 2.24
N THR A 355 -7.75 0.84 1.27
CA THR A 355 -8.32 -0.51 1.39
C THR A 355 -7.68 -1.29 2.54
N THR A 356 -6.36 -1.37 2.56
CA THR A 356 -5.61 -2.05 3.63
C THR A 356 -5.86 -1.40 4.99
N PHE A 357 -5.85 -0.07 5.03
CA PHE A 357 -6.16 0.70 6.23
C PHE A 357 -7.54 0.36 6.79
N MET A 358 -8.57 0.37 5.95
CA MET A 358 -9.94 0.07 6.37
C MET A 358 -10.05 -1.37 6.88
N LYS A 359 -9.48 -2.36 6.17
CA LYS A 359 -9.47 -3.76 6.61
C LYS A 359 -8.84 -3.95 7.98
N LEU A 360 -7.68 -3.34 8.23
CA LEU A 360 -6.96 -3.47 9.51
C LEU A 360 -7.62 -2.66 10.63
N SER A 361 -8.25 -1.53 10.32
CA SER A 361 -9.01 -0.71 11.27
C SER A 361 -10.25 -1.46 11.76
N TYR A 362 -10.99 -2.07 10.84
CA TYR A 362 -12.13 -2.91 11.19
C TYR A 362 -11.71 -4.16 11.95
N ALA A 363 -10.61 -4.82 11.59
CA ALA A 363 -10.08 -5.93 12.38
C ALA A 363 -9.75 -5.51 13.83
N THR A 364 -9.19 -4.32 14.03
CA THR A 364 -8.92 -3.76 15.36
C THR A 364 -10.22 -3.53 16.14
N LEU A 365 -11.25 -2.97 15.49
CA LEU A 365 -12.57 -2.79 16.09
C LEU A 365 -13.24 -4.12 16.42
N TRP A 366 -13.26 -5.07 15.49
CA TRP A 366 -13.84 -6.41 15.66
C TRP A 366 -13.22 -7.14 16.84
N ILE A 367 -11.90 -7.07 17.02
CA ILE A 367 -11.26 -7.60 18.22
C ILE A 367 -11.76 -6.85 19.47
N ALA A 368 -11.73 -5.52 19.46
CA ALA A 368 -12.10 -4.70 20.61
C ALA A 368 -13.58 -4.80 21.02
N THR A 369 -14.47 -5.16 20.09
CA THR A 369 -15.90 -5.39 20.33
C THR A 369 -16.26 -6.87 20.46
N ILE A 370 -15.27 -7.78 20.44
CA ILE A 370 -15.47 -9.24 20.48
C ILE A 370 -16.29 -9.76 19.28
N ASP A 371 -16.33 -9.00 18.18
CA ASP A 371 -17.01 -9.35 16.93
C ASP A 371 -16.11 -10.23 16.05
N PHE A 372 -15.79 -11.41 16.56
CA PHE A 372 -15.05 -12.43 15.83
C PHE A 372 -15.53 -13.81 16.26
N THR A 373 -15.13 -14.84 15.51
CA THR A 373 -15.43 -16.24 15.85
C THR A 373 -14.16 -17.00 16.15
N ILE A 374 -14.27 -18.04 16.97
CA ILE A 374 -13.16 -18.95 17.25
C ILE A 374 -13.46 -20.30 16.58
N ARG A 375 -12.57 -20.73 15.70
CA ARG A 375 -12.58 -22.07 15.12
C ARG A 375 -11.54 -22.92 15.83
N GLU A 376 -11.98 -24.03 16.41
CA GLU A 376 -11.10 -24.95 17.11
C GLU A 376 -10.63 -26.03 16.15
N ARG A 377 -9.31 -26.14 15.99
CA ARG A 377 -8.68 -27.28 15.32
C ARG A 377 -8.39 -28.33 16.38
N ILE A 378 -8.92 -29.53 16.15
CA ILE A 378 -8.79 -30.71 17.01
C ILE A 378 -8.44 -31.93 16.15
N GLY A 379 -7.84 -32.95 16.77
CA GLY A 379 -7.52 -34.21 16.09
C GLY A 379 -6.34 -34.15 15.12
N PHE A 380 -6.21 -35.21 14.32
CA PHE A 380 -5.18 -35.39 13.30
C PHE A 380 -5.46 -34.51 12.08
N GLU A 381 -4.44 -33.81 11.61
CA GLU A 381 -4.52 -33.01 10.39
C GLU A 381 -3.14 -32.94 9.74
N HIS A 382 -3.04 -33.45 8.53
CA HIS A 382 -1.84 -33.35 7.73
C HIS A 382 -1.90 -32.10 6.86
N ILE A 383 -0.94 -31.19 7.06
CA ILE A 383 -0.84 -29.96 6.26
C ILE A 383 0.09 -30.22 5.08
N THR A 384 -0.40 -30.02 3.85
CA THR A 384 0.36 -30.18 2.61
C THR A 384 1.37 -29.05 2.38
N GLU A 385 1.03 -27.83 2.80
CA GLU A 385 1.89 -26.65 2.75
C GLU A 385 2.16 -26.11 4.16
N GLY A 386 3.36 -26.40 4.67
CA GLY A 386 3.85 -25.78 5.90
C GLY A 386 4.15 -24.28 5.73
N GLY A 387 4.62 -23.65 6.79
CA GLY A 387 5.03 -22.23 6.77
C GLY A 387 4.19 -21.35 7.69
N PRO A 388 4.39 -20.03 7.66
CA PRO A 388 3.72 -19.13 8.58
C PRO A 388 2.22 -19.04 8.30
N TYR A 389 1.43 -18.71 9.32
CA TYR A 389 0.01 -18.39 9.14
C TYR A 389 -0.21 -17.13 8.33
N VAL A 390 0.67 -16.16 8.53
CA VAL A 390 0.73 -14.91 7.76
C VAL A 390 2.16 -14.78 7.23
N ARG A 391 2.31 -15.00 5.92
CA ARG A 391 3.55 -14.74 5.20
C ARG A 391 3.80 -13.26 5.13
N LEU A 392 5.06 -12.91 4.88
CA LEU A 392 5.48 -11.53 4.79
C LEU A 392 4.89 -10.78 3.59
N VAL A 393 4.47 -11.51 2.56
CA VAL A 393 3.80 -10.95 1.39
C VAL A 393 2.28 -10.92 1.57
N ASP A 394 1.70 -11.52 2.60
CA ASP A 394 0.25 -11.63 2.69
C ASP A 394 -0.40 -10.27 2.94
N LEU A 395 -1.53 -10.02 2.30
CA LEU A 395 -2.41 -8.89 2.60
C LEU A 395 -3.71 -9.41 3.23
N PRO A 396 -4.40 -8.61 4.04
CA PRO A 396 -5.71 -8.99 4.60
C PRO A 396 -6.70 -9.45 3.52
N ASN A 397 -7.26 -10.63 3.67
CA ASN A 397 -8.17 -11.23 2.68
C ASN A 397 -9.65 -11.17 3.08
N TRP A 398 -9.98 -10.64 4.26
CA TRP A 398 -11.36 -10.35 4.65
C TRP A 398 -11.93 -9.13 3.90
N GLU A 399 -13.24 -8.93 3.98
CA GLU A 399 -13.94 -7.82 3.31
C GLU A 399 -13.44 -6.45 3.78
N THR A 400 -13.60 -5.44 2.92
CA THR A 400 -13.29 -4.03 3.22
C THR A 400 -14.58 -3.27 3.50
N PRO A 401 -14.92 -2.96 4.76
CA PRO A 401 -16.07 -2.14 5.02
C PRO A 401 -15.77 -0.67 4.69
N GLU A 402 -16.81 0.08 4.27
CA GLU A 402 -16.65 1.43 3.72
C GLU A 402 -16.81 2.56 4.75
N ALA A 403 -17.51 2.30 5.86
CA ALA A 403 -17.86 3.36 6.79
C ALA A 403 -16.63 3.83 7.60
N LYS A 404 -16.23 5.09 7.40
CA LYS A 404 -15.14 5.73 8.15
C LYS A 404 -15.54 6.18 9.55
N LEU A 405 -16.84 6.38 9.80
CA LEU A 405 -17.36 6.74 11.13
C LEU A 405 -18.26 5.61 11.62
N VAL A 406 -17.77 4.84 12.60
CA VAL A 406 -18.39 3.58 13.04
C VAL A 406 -18.82 3.71 14.48
N LYS A 407 -20.06 3.35 14.79
CA LYS A 407 -20.50 3.29 16.18
C LYS A 407 -20.08 1.96 16.79
N ALA A 408 -19.34 1.98 17.90
CA ALA A 408 -18.99 0.79 18.68
C ALA A 408 -19.25 1.07 20.17
N GLY A 409 -20.22 0.34 20.73
CA GLY A 409 -20.81 0.70 22.03
C GLY A 409 -21.51 2.06 21.96
N SER A 410 -21.14 2.96 22.86
CA SER A 410 -21.66 4.34 22.91
C SER A 410 -20.71 5.37 22.29
N SER A 411 -19.52 4.94 21.89
CA SER A 411 -18.55 5.81 21.23
C SER A 411 -18.65 5.69 19.72
N TRP A 412 -18.22 6.76 19.05
CA TRP A 412 -18.02 6.78 17.61
C TRP A 412 -16.54 6.70 17.27
N PHE A 413 -16.16 5.75 16.43
CA PHE A 413 -14.81 5.58 15.94
C PHE A 413 -14.65 6.27 14.59
N ALA A 414 -13.77 7.27 14.55
CA ALA A 414 -13.35 7.97 13.35
C ALA A 414 -12.10 7.28 12.79
N LEU A 415 -12.29 6.47 11.75
CA LEU A 415 -11.24 5.76 11.02
C LEU A 415 -10.64 6.70 9.97
N ALA A 416 -9.45 7.21 10.24
CA ALA A 416 -8.74 8.16 9.38
C ALA A 416 -7.25 7.81 9.33
N GLN A 417 -6.57 8.07 8.21
CA GLN A 417 -5.13 7.73 8.11
C GLN A 417 -4.25 8.72 8.87
N ASP A 418 -4.75 9.93 9.11
CA ASP A 418 -4.13 10.96 9.91
C ASP A 418 -5.09 11.54 10.96
N THR A 419 -4.51 12.07 12.03
CA THR A 419 -5.27 12.56 13.19
C THR A 419 -6.11 13.79 12.85
N LYS A 420 -5.68 14.62 11.90
CA LYS A 420 -6.37 15.84 11.48
C LYS A 420 -7.63 15.53 10.68
N GLU A 421 -7.55 14.62 9.70
CA GLU A 421 -8.73 14.06 9.00
C GLU A 421 -9.72 13.49 10.02
N GLY A 422 -9.22 12.75 11.01
CA GLY A 422 -10.02 12.20 12.10
C GLY A 422 -10.75 13.28 12.92
N LEU A 423 -10.04 14.35 13.29
CA LEU A 423 -10.60 15.44 14.08
C LEU A 423 -11.65 16.22 13.29
N ASP A 424 -11.38 16.51 12.00
CA ASP A 424 -12.34 17.15 11.10
C ASP A 424 -13.61 16.31 10.95
N MET A 425 -13.50 14.97 10.89
CA MET A 425 -14.66 14.07 10.89
C MET A 425 -15.46 14.17 12.19
N VAL A 426 -14.78 14.18 13.34
CA VAL A 426 -15.42 14.28 14.65
C VAL A 426 -16.14 15.62 14.81
N GLN A 427 -15.51 16.74 14.44
CA GLN A 427 -16.09 18.07 14.53
C GLN A 427 -17.34 18.18 13.66
N ARG A 428 -17.26 17.80 12.38
CA ARG A 428 -18.41 17.80 11.46
C ARG A 428 -19.57 16.97 12.00
N HIS A 429 -19.30 15.78 12.55
CA HIS A 429 -20.33 14.93 13.10
C HIS A 429 -20.93 15.54 14.39
N ALA A 430 -20.11 16.06 15.30
CA ALA A 430 -20.56 16.72 16.52
C ALA A 430 -21.46 17.94 16.23
N GLU A 431 -21.08 18.79 15.28
CA GLU A 431 -21.86 19.94 14.82
C GLU A 431 -23.22 19.50 14.27
N SER A 432 -23.24 18.52 13.35
CA SER A 432 -24.49 18.01 12.78
C SER A 432 -25.48 17.49 13.84
N ARG A 433 -24.97 16.81 14.88
CA ARG A 433 -25.79 16.32 16.01
C ARG A 433 -26.31 17.46 16.89
N SER A 434 -25.51 18.51 17.08
CA SER A 434 -25.94 19.69 17.86
C SER A 434 -27.11 20.42 17.20
N HIS A 435 -27.12 20.49 15.85
CA HIS A 435 -28.21 21.11 15.08
C HIS A 435 -29.52 20.32 15.13
N LEU A 436 -29.45 18.99 15.30
CA LEU A 436 -30.62 18.10 15.30
C LEU A 436 -31.43 18.12 16.62
N LYS A 437 -30.98 18.87 17.66
CA LYS A 437 -31.60 18.89 19.01
C LYS A 437 -31.92 17.49 19.57
N GLU A 438 -31.13 16.48 19.18
CA GLU A 438 -31.24 15.14 19.74
C GLU A 438 -30.69 15.16 21.18
N SER A 439 -31.59 15.41 22.13
CA SER A 439 -31.46 15.35 23.60
C SER A 439 -30.65 16.45 24.29
N THR A 440 -31.19 16.89 25.41
CA THR A 440 -30.76 18.05 26.23
C THR A 440 -29.56 17.79 27.14
N THR A 441 -28.82 16.68 27.01
CA THR A 441 -27.67 16.33 27.89
C THR A 441 -26.59 15.42 27.27
N ASN A 442 -26.46 15.30 25.94
CA ASN A 442 -25.60 14.26 25.36
C ASN A 442 -24.17 14.71 25.06
N VAL A 443 -23.30 14.56 26.06
CA VAL A 443 -21.87 14.33 25.84
C VAL A 443 -21.72 13.15 24.87
N VAL A 444 -21.00 13.33 23.76
CA VAL A 444 -20.67 12.24 22.83
C VAL A 444 -19.17 11.96 22.89
N THR A 445 -18.81 10.70 23.09
CA THR A 445 -17.42 10.24 23.05
C THR A 445 -17.07 9.75 21.65
N TYR A 446 -15.87 10.10 21.20
CA TYR A 446 -15.29 9.65 19.96
C TYR A 446 -13.90 9.04 20.20
N ALA A 447 -13.48 8.17 19.31
CA ALA A 447 -12.11 7.66 19.24
C ALA A 447 -11.62 7.81 17.79
N ILE A 448 -10.56 8.58 17.58
CA ILE A 448 -9.88 8.65 16.29
C ILE A 448 -8.88 7.49 16.27
N LEU A 449 -9.03 6.61 15.28
CA LEU A 449 -8.17 5.44 15.09
C LEU A 449 -7.42 5.56 13.76
N THR A 450 -6.10 5.76 13.85
CA THR A 450 -5.23 5.86 12.66
C THR A 450 -4.38 4.62 12.41
N LEU A 451 -4.63 3.53 13.16
CA LEU A 451 -3.77 2.35 13.32
C LEU A 451 -2.41 2.66 13.94
N ARG A 452 -1.81 3.83 13.66
CA ARG A 452 -0.59 4.29 14.31
C ARG A 452 -0.86 4.93 15.66
N GLN A 453 -1.99 5.61 15.79
CA GLN A 453 -2.35 6.36 16.99
C GLN A 453 -3.83 6.19 17.32
N VAL A 454 -4.13 6.44 18.60
CA VAL A 454 -5.48 6.57 19.13
C VAL A 454 -5.59 7.90 19.86
N THR A 455 -6.65 8.63 19.57
CA THR A 455 -7.00 9.88 20.27
C THR A 455 -8.45 9.81 20.70
N LEU A 456 -8.74 9.97 21.99
CA LEU A 456 -10.12 10.05 22.45
C LEU A 456 -10.58 11.51 22.37
N CYS A 457 -11.81 11.71 21.92
CA CYS A 457 -12.43 13.03 21.90
C CYS A 457 -13.76 12.99 22.65
N LYS A 458 -14.13 14.13 23.22
CA LYS A 458 -15.39 14.35 23.90
C LYS A 458 -16.02 15.60 23.31
N ALA A 459 -17.23 15.47 22.77
CA ALA A 459 -18.00 16.59 22.28
C ALA A 459 -19.12 16.96 23.27
N HIS A 460 -19.24 18.25 23.59
CA HIS A 460 -20.32 18.81 24.39
C HIS A 460 -20.74 20.15 23.77
N GLU A 461 -22.03 20.31 23.45
CA GLU A 461 -22.57 21.56 22.87
C GLU A 461 -21.80 22.07 21.63
N GLY A 462 -21.31 21.15 20.79
CA GLY A 462 -20.55 21.47 19.58
C GLY A 462 -19.06 21.76 19.84
N GLN A 463 -18.62 21.89 21.09
CA GLN A 463 -17.19 21.97 21.43
C GLN A 463 -16.58 20.59 21.58
N VAL A 464 -15.47 20.35 20.88
CA VAL A 464 -14.73 19.08 20.94
C VAL A 464 -13.43 19.29 21.72
N VAL A 465 -13.21 18.46 22.74
CA VAL A 465 -11.92 18.35 23.45
C VAL A 465 -11.33 16.97 23.20
N TRP A 466 -10.00 16.85 23.21
CA TRP A 466 -9.30 15.61 22.88
C TRP A 466 -8.19 15.28 23.88
N THR A 467 -7.82 14.01 23.97
CA THR A 467 -6.68 13.55 24.75
C THR A 467 -5.38 13.78 24.00
N ARG A 468 -4.25 13.54 24.66
CA ARG A 468 -3.00 13.28 23.93
C ARG A 468 -3.17 12.03 23.05
N SER A 469 -2.58 12.05 21.86
CA SER A 469 -2.54 10.88 20.97
C SER A 469 -1.54 9.86 21.49
N GLU A 470 -2.00 8.61 21.65
CA GLU A 470 -1.17 7.50 22.10
C GLU A 470 -0.82 6.58 20.93
N THR A 471 0.43 6.12 20.89
CA THR A 471 0.91 5.24 19.80
C THR A 471 0.28 3.85 19.92
N LEU A 472 -0.53 3.46 18.94
CA LEU A 472 -1.14 2.13 18.88
C LEU A 472 -0.21 1.12 18.23
N PHE A 473 -0.05 1.14 16.90
CA PHE A 473 0.88 0.26 16.19
C PHE A 473 2.06 1.09 15.67
N GLY A 474 3.24 0.87 16.27
CA GLY A 474 4.49 1.52 15.87
C GLY A 474 5.56 0.51 15.45
N ASP A 475 6.81 0.97 15.37
CA ASP A 475 7.96 0.06 15.19
C ASP A 475 8.13 -0.90 16.39
N ASN A 476 7.73 -0.45 17.58
CA ASN A 476 7.73 -1.21 18.84
C ASN A 476 6.39 -1.93 19.09
N LEU A 477 6.32 -2.68 20.20
CA LEU A 477 5.07 -3.29 20.69
C LEU A 477 3.98 -2.22 20.88
N ALA A 478 2.72 -2.64 20.74
CA ALA A 478 1.58 -1.74 20.92
C ALA A 478 1.55 -1.11 22.33
N SER A 479 1.23 0.18 22.44
CA SER A 479 1.13 0.85 23.74
C SER A 479 -0.03 0.29 24.54
N ASP A 480 0.25 -0.11 25.78
CA ASP A 480 -0.78 -0.55 26.72
C ASP A 480 -1.84 0.53 26.94
N THR A 481 -1.46 1.81 26.94
CA THR A 481 -2.37 2.95 27.08
C THR A 481 -3.26 3.11 25.85
N ALA A 482 -2.74 2.92 24.63
CA ALA A 482 -3.55 3.01 23.42
C ALA A 482 -4.57 1.86 23.35
N ILE A 483 -4.17 0.65 23.74
CA ILE A 483 -5.06 -0.50 23.89
C ILE A 483 -6.15 -0.18 24.92
N ASP A 484 -5.76 0.40 26.06
CA ASP A 484 -6.69 0.79 27.11
C ASP A 484 -7.71 1.81 26.60
N MET A 485 -7.28 2.81 25.83
CA MET A 485 -8.17 3.81 25.22
C MET A 485 -9.18 3.18 24.26
N ILE A 486 -8.76 2.22 23.43
CA ILE A 486 -9.67 1.50 22.51
C ILE A 486 -10.69 0.68 23.30
N LEU A 487 -10.23 -0.14 24.25
CA LEU A 487 -11.12 -1.01 25.04
C LEU A 487 -12.08 -0.18 25.89
N TRP A 488 -11.61 0.91 26.46
CA TRP A 488 -12.46 1.84 27.18
C TRP A 488 -13.53 2.43 26.24
N ALA A 489 -13.13 2.92 25.07
CA ALA A 489 -14.05 3.53 24.10
C ALA A 489 -15.12 2.56 23.58
N THR A 490 -14.80 1.28 23.39
CA THR A 490 -15.79 0.27 22.98
C THR A 490 -16.72 -0.14 24.12
N ASN A 491 -16.28 -0.03 25.38
CA ASN A 491 -16.98 -0.57 26.54
C ASN A 491 -17.90 0.43 27.28
N ILE A 492 -17.91 1.73 26.92
CA ILE A 492 -18.66 2.80 27.64
C ILE A 492 -20.16 2.48 27.84
N THR A 493 -20.74 1.56 27.06
CA THR A 493 -22.10 1.03 27.29
C THR A 493 -22.24 -0.45 26.96
N MET A 494 -21.31 -1.32 27.35
CA MET A 494 -21.82 -2.61 27.82
C MET A 494 -22.56 -2.26 29.11
N GLN A 495 -23.85 -1.88 28.97
CA GLN A 495 -24.80 -1.96 30.06
C GLN A 495 -24.58 -3.37 30.57
N GLU A 496 -23.90 -3.53 31.71
CA GLU A 496 -23.60 -4.87 32.23
C GLU A 496 -24.93 -5.60 32.19
N PRO A 497 -25.05 -6.68 31.38
CA PRO A 497 -26.32 -7.38 31.28
C PRO A 497 -26.74 -7.68 32.72
N GLU A 498 -27.99 -7.33 33.07
CA GLU A 498 -28.43 -7.40 34.47
C GLU A 498 -27.92 -8.71 35.07
N PRO A 499 -27.09 -8.64 36.13
CA PRO A 499 -26.25 -9.75 36.51
C PRO A 499 -27.11 -11.00 36.67
N GLY A 500 -26.92 -11.92 35.73
CA GLY A 500 -27.71 -13.13 35.64
C GLY A 500 -27.47 -14.01 36.87
N LYS A 501 -28.23 -15.10 36.98
CA LYS A 501 -28.00 -16.10 38.05
C LYS A 501 -26.56 -16.62 38.05
N LEU A 502 -25.91 -16.68 36.90
CA LEU A 502 -24.52 -17.10 36.76
C LEU A 502 -23.52 -16.11 37.37
N ASN A 503 -23.77 -14.80 37.27
CA ASN A 503 -22.90 -13.75 37.82
C ASN A 503 -22.87 -13.77 39.35
N ARG A 504 -23.86 -14.39 40.00
CA ARG A 504 -23.92 -14.56 41.46
C ARG A 504 -23.09 -15.73 41.98
N LEU A 505 -22.61 -16.60 41.08
CA LEU A 505 -21.75 -17.72 41.47
C LEU A 505 -20.33 -17.22 41.74
N PRO A 506 -19.56 -17.88 42.62
CA PRO A 506 -18.14 -17.58 42.78
C PRO A 506 -17.39 -17.69 41.44
N PRO A 507 -16.37 -16.85 41.18
CA PRO A 507 -15.60 -16.88 39.94
C PRO A 507 -15.06 -18.27 39.58
N GLU A 508 -14.68 -19.08 40.56
CA GLU A 508 -14.17 -20.44 40.35
C GLU A 508 -15.22 -21.39 39.78
N ILE A 509 -16.49 -21.16 40.11
CA ILE A 509 -17.63 -21.92 39.55
C ILE A 509 -17.95 -21.39 38.15
N GLN A 510 -17.91 -20.07 37.96
CA GLN A 510 -18.10 -19.45 36.64
C GLN A 510 -17.04 -19.98 35.64
N ASP A 511 -15.77 -20.01 36.05
CA ASP A 511 -14.66 -20.52 35.24
C ASP A 511 -14.84 -22.00 34.85
N LYS A 512 -15.33 -22.83 35.79
CA LYS A 512 -15.67 -24.23 35.49
C LYS A 512 -16.81 -24.34 34.46
N ILE A 513 -17.84 -23.51 34.58
CA ILE A 513 -18.95 -23.49 33.64
C ILE A 513 -18.45 -23.10 32.24
N LEU A 514 -17.66 -22.02 32.13
CA LEU A 514 -17.08 -21.58 30.87
C LEU A 514 -16.19 -22.66 30.23
N HIS A 515 -15.36 -23.33 31.04
CA HIS A 515 -14.51 -24.43 30.60
C HIS A 515 -15.31 -25.62 30.07
N HIS A 516 -16.45 -25.96 30.68
CA HIS A 516 -17.30 -27.04 30.20
C HIS A 516 -18.19 -26.65 29.01
N ALA A 517 -18.45 -25.35 28.82
CA ALA A 517 -19.28 -24.84 27.72
C ALA A 517 -18.52 -24.68 26.40
N THR A 518 -17.19 -24.83 26.40
CA THR A 518 -16.32 -24.55 25.25
C THR A 518 -15.26 -25.63 25.11
N THR A 519 -14.68 -25.83 23.92
CA THR A 519 -13.67 -26.88 23.70
C THR A 519 -12.26 -26.40 24.05
N SER A 520 -12.03 -25.09 24.11
CA SER A 520 -10.72 -24.48 24.36
C SER A 520 -10.80 -23.34 25.36
N LEU A 521 -9.68 -23.10 26.06
CA LEU A 521 -9.59 -21.99 27.01
C LEU A 521 -9.67 -20.60 26.37
N VAL A 522 -9.25 -20.48 25.11
CA VAL A 522 -9.38 -19.22 24.35
C VAL A 522 -10.86 -18.95 24.05
N ALA A 523 -11.62 -19.99 23.69
CA ALA A 523 -13.07 -19.89 23.55
C ALA A 523 -13.76 -19.61 24.90
N SER A 524 -13.31 -20.24 25.99
CA SER A 524 -13.80 -19.93 27.35
C SER A 524 -13.58 -18.46 27.71
N ALA A 525 -12.39 -17.92 27.40
CA ALA A 525 -12.05 -16.53 27.68
C ALA A 525 -12.90 -15.54 26.88
N LYS A 526 -13.13 -15.82 25.59
CA LYS A 526 -14.05 -15.06 24.75
C LYS A 526 -15.46 -15.05 25.34
N LEU A 527 -16.01 -16.23 25.64
CA LEU A 527 -17.36 -16.37 26.20
C LEU A 527 -17.49 -15.67 27.56
N GLY A 528 -16.44 -15.75 28.40
CA GLY A 528 -16.40 -15.03 29.68
C GLY A 528 -16.39 -13.50 29.52
N CYS A 529 -15.74 -12.98 28.47
CA CYS A 529 -15.80 -11.56 28.13
C CYS A 529 -17.20 -11.16 27.63
N GLU A 530 -17.83 -11.97 26.79
CA GLU A 530 -19.19 -11.71 26.26
C GLU A 530 -20.27 -11.76 27.34
N LEU A 531 -20.18 -12.70 28.27
CA LEU A 531 -21.18 -12.91 29.32
C LEU A 531 -20.93 -12.11 30.60
N GLY A 532 -19.78 -11.45 30.71
CA GLY A 532 -19.39 -10.84 31.98
C GLY A 532 -19.05 -11.86 33.08
N LEU A 533 -18.64 -13.08 32.73
CA LEU A 533 -18.38 -14.20 33.65
C LEU A 533 -16.90 -14.59 33.75
N GLY A 534 -16.51 -15.12 34.91
CA GLY A 534 -15.22 -15.75 35.18
C GLY A 534 -14.12 -14.80 35.63
N SER A 535 -12.96 -15.37 35.91
CA SER A 535 -11.74 -14.67 36.29
C SER A 535 -11.02 -14.08 35.06
N PRO A 536 -10.13 -13.08 35.23
CA PRO A 536 -9.25 -12.64 34.15
C PRO A 536 -8.43 -13.79 33.58
N PHE A 537 -8.34 -13.85 32.24
CA PHE A 537 -7.67 -14.97 31.57
C PHE A 537 -6.15 -14.94 31.79
N SER A 538 -5.60 -16.02 32.32
CA SER A 538 -4.19 -16.10 32.73
C SER A 538 -3.20 -16.38 31.60
N TRP A 539 -3.68 -16.77 30.41
CA TRP A 539 -2.85 -17.28 29.31
C TRP A 539 -1.94 -18.46 29.70
N VAL A 540 -2.29 -19.18 30.77
CA VAL A 540 -1.55 -20.33 31.29
C VAL A 540 -2.53 -21.44 31.66
N GLU A 541 -2.26 -22.64 31.16
CA GLU A 541 -3.02 -23.84 31.48
C GLU A 541 -2.12 -24.90 32.09
N ARG A 542 -2.43 -25.34 33.32
CA ARG A 542 -1.69 -26.42 34.02
C ARG A 542 -0.16 -26.23 34.00
N GLY A 543 0.28 -24.98 34.09
CA GLY A 543 1.68 -24.56 34.07
C GLY A 543 2.30 -24.35 32.68
N ALA A 544 1.58 -24.61 31.58
CA ALA A 544 2.04 -24.34 30.22
C ALA A 544 1.40 -23.07 29.66
N LYS A 545 2.19 -22.24 28.98
CA LYS A 545 1.71 -20.98 28.38
C LYS A 545 0.90 -21.27 27.12
N ILE A 546 -0.14 -20.48 26.89
CA ILE A 546 -0.84 -20.41 25.61
C ILE A 546 -0.22 -19.27 24.83
N ARG A 547 0.26 -19.54 23.61
CA ARG A 547 0.90 -18.54 22.76
C ARG A 547 0.26 -18.50 21.39
N VAL A 548 0.46 -17.38 20.71
CA VAL A 548 0.18 -17.28 19.28
C VAL A 548 1.10 -18.24 18.52
N GLU A 549 0.51 -19.10 17.71
CA GLU A 549 1.20 -19.97 16.77
C GLU A 549 1.50 -19.19 15.50
N GLU A 550 2.79 -19.03 15.19
CA GLU A 550 3.21 -18.30 14.00
C GLU A 550 3.19 -19.16 12.74
N ALA A 551 3.20 -20.49 12.87
CA ALA A 551 3.37 -21.41 11.76
C ALA A 551 2.41 -22.60 11.78
N LYS A 552 1.98 -22.98 10.58
CA LYS A 552 1.23 -24.20 10.28
C LYS A 552 2.12 -25.42 10.55
N ARG A 553 1.62 -26.37 11.33
CA ARG A 553 2.30 -27.64 11.65
C ARG A 553 1.33 -28.80 11.57
N HIS A 554 1.84 -29.97 11.19
CA HIS A 554 1.07 -31.22 11.29
C HIS A 554 0.48 -31.38 12.69
N ARG A 555 -0.76 -31.84 12.72
CA ARG A 555 -1.45 -32.18 13.95
C ARG A 555 -1.57 -33.69 14.06
N PHE A 556 -1.36 -34.16 15.28
CA PHE A 556 -1.58 -35.54 15.69
C PHE A 556 -2.76 -35.57 16.66
N GLU A 557 -3.34 -36.73 16.91
CA GLU A 557 -4.43 -36.90 17.89
C GLU A 557 -4.07 -36.36 19.28
N SER A 558 -2.79 -36.41 19.66
CA SER A 558 -2.26 -35.89 20.92
C SER A 558 -1.95 -34.38 20.90
N SER A 559 -2.12 -33.70 19.78
CA SER A 559 -1.85 -32.26 19.68
C SER A 559 -2.85 -31.46 20.50
N PRO A 560 -2.40 -30.47 21.30
CA PRO A 560 -3.29 -29.55 21.98
C PRO A 560 -4.29 -28.89 21.04
N VAL A 561 -5.46 -28.52 21.57
CA VAL A 561 -6.47 -27.73 20.84
C VAL A 561 -5.81 -26.43 20.39
N GLU A 562 -6.07 -26.07 19.14
CA GLU A 562 -5.59 -24.81 18.57
C GLU A 562 -6.80 -23.95 18.22
N SER A 563 -6.82 -22.72 18.71
CA SER A 563 -7.94 -21.80 18.60
C SER A 563 -7.62 -20.71 17.58
N GLN A 564 -8.28 -20.74 16.43
CA GLN A 564 -8.11 -19.78 15.36
C GLN A 564 -9.15 -18.67 15.46
N ILE A 565 -8.73 -17.41 15.35
CA ILE A 565 -9.65 -16.26 15.28
C ILE A 565 -10.02 -15.99 13.84
N LEU A 566 -11.31 -15.90 13.56
CA LEU A 566 -11.86 -15.64 12.23
C LEU A 566 -12.71 -14.36 12.25
N PHE A 567 -12.50 -13.50 11.25
CA PHE A 567 -13.33 -12.34 10.96
C PHE A 567 -14.27 -12.69 9.81
N ASN A 568 -15.59 -12.64 10.03
CA ASN A 568 -16.59 -13.06 9.03
C ASN A 568 -16.29 -14.41 8.36
N GLY A 569 -15.82 -15.38 9.14
CA GLY A 569 -15.44 -16.72 8.64
C GLY A 569 -14.09 -16.81 7.94
N VAL A 570 -13.34 -15.71 7.84
CA VAL A 570 -12.00 -15.65 7.23
C VAL A 570 -10.93 -15.64 8.30
N MET A 571 -9.86 -16.43 8.12
CA MET A 571 -8.76 -16.54 9.09
C MET A 571 -8.03 -15.20 9.28
N SER A 572 -8.02 -14.68 10.51
CA SER A 572 -7.37 -13.40 10.87
C SER A 572 -5.84 -13.44 10.88
N GLY A 573 -5.26 -14.63 10.78
CA GLY A 573 -3.82 -14.87 11.02
C GLY A 573 -3.48 -15.20 12.46
N LEU A 574 -4.41 -15.01 13.42
CA LEU A 574 -4.22 -15.37 14.81
C LEU A 574 -4.67 -16.80 15.09
N SER A 575 -3.74 -17.60 15.59
CA SER A 575 -3.99 -18.96 16.06
C SER A 575 -3.32 -19.13 17.41
N TYR A 576 -3.99 -19.76 18.37
CA TYR A 576 -3.47 -19.94 19.72
C TYR A 576 -3.38 -21.41 20.08
N LYS A 577 -2.26 -21.80 20.68
CA LYS A 577 -2.05 -23.18 21.14
C LYS A 577 -1.24 -23.20 22.42
N GLN A 578 -1.48 -24.22 23.22
CA GLN A 578 -0.69 -24.49 24.42
C GLN A 578 0.71 -24.97 24.01
N GLU A 579 1.76 -24.40 24.62
CA GLU A 579 3.12 -24.88 24.43
C GLU A 579 3.25 -26.32 24.96
N PRO A 580 3.94 -27.21 24.22
CA PRO A 580 4.27 -28.52 24.76
C PRO A 580 5.11 -28.33 26.02
N LYS A 581 4.72 -29.01 27.11
CA LYS A 581 5.54 -29.01 28.33
C LYS A 581 6.95 -29.49 27.96
N PRO A 582 8.03 -28.83 28.43
CA PRO A 582 9.34 -29.43 28.35
C PRO A 582 9.23 -30.76 29.10
N GLN A 583 9.26 -31.87 28.36
CA GLN A 583 9.43 -33.17 28.99
C GLN A 583 10.74 -33.05 29.75
N ALA A 584 10.69 -33.23 31.07
CA ALA A 584 11.89 -33.47 31.83
C ALA A 584 12.66 -34.54 31.06
N ILE A 585 13.89 -34.21 30.64
CA ILE A 585 14.75 -35.13 29.93
C ILE A 585 14.86 -36.35 30.84
N LEU A 586 14.08 -37.39 30.55
CA LEU A 586 14.30 -38.70 31.13
C LEU A 586 15.74 -39.02 30.76
N PRO A 587 16.65 -39.21 31.74
CA PRO A 587 18.02 -39.56 31.42
C PRO A 587 17.94 -40.75 30.48
N ARG A 588 18.55 -40.62 29.30
CA ARG A 588 18.67 -41.71 28.33
C ARG A 588 19.04 -42.95 29.14
N ARG A 589 18.11 -43.91 29.27
CA ARG A 589 18.49 -45.26 29.66
C ARG A 589 19.47 -45.67 28.56
N GLY A 590 20.74 -45.72 28.91
CA GLY A 590 21.78 -46.23 28.03
C GLY A 590 21.37 -47.61 27.53
N PRO A 591 21.89 -48.04 26.37
CA PRO A 591 21.57 -49.36 25.86
C PRO A 591 21.92 -50.40 26.94
N PHE A 592 20.95 -51.26 27.27
CA PHE A 592 21.23 -52.45 28.06
C PHE A 592 22.39 -53.21 27.41
N PRO A 593 23.36 -53.73 28.18
CA PRO A 593 24.43 -54.55 27.63
C PRO A 593 23.81 -55.75 26.91
N PRO A 594 24.33 -56.15 25.74
CA PRO A 594 23.82 -57.30 25.02
C PRO A 594 24.21 -58.56 25.79
N GLY A 595 23.21 -59.21 26.37
CA GLY A 595 23.37 -60.53 26.96
C GLY A 595 22.66 -60.65 28.30
N PHE A 596 21.36 -60.94 28.27
CA PHE A 596 20.75 -61.98 29.08
C PHE A 596 19.36 -62.27 28.49
N ARG A 597 19.26 -63.39 27.77
CA ARG A 597 17.99 -64.09 27.57
C ARG A 597 17.72 -64.88 28.85
N ALA A 598 16.58 -64.62 29.47
CA ALA A 598 15.73 -65.59 30.15
C ALA A 598 14.32 -65.02 30.19
#